data_AF-K2L7D6-F1
#
_entry.id   AF-K2L7D6-F1
#
_cell.length_a   1.000
_cell.length_b   1.000
_cell.length_c   1.000
_cell.angle_alpha   90.00
_cell.angle_beta   90.00
_cell.angle_gamma   90.00
#
_symmetry.space_group_name_H-M   'P 1'
#
loop_
_entity.id
_entity.type
_entity.pdbx_description
1 polymer ?
#
loop_
_entity_poly.entity_id
_entity_poly.type
_entity_poly.pdbx_seq_one_letter_code
_entity_poly.pdbx_strand_id
1 'polypeptide(L)'
;MRPFHYKHKQKNFKPKVETECILFESVLLEILKLIKEQKEKSRAAIIERTIIYFLEKDKGNKDETAWNKSRRSYRRTLKNYEKEAKTKRKHLQKAKKDAEKKELHICKNSSFSYFRGD
;
A
#
# COMPACT_ATOMS: atom_id res chain seq x y z
N MET A 1 20.26 -2.86 -20.88
CA MET A 1 19.26 -3.18 -19.83
C MET A 1 17.91 -3.37 -20.52
N ARG A 2 17.20 -4.49 -20.33
CA ARG A 2 15.81 -4.62 -20.82
C ARG A 2 14.85 -4.13 -19.73
N PRO A 3 13.96 -3.17 -20.01
CA PRO A 3 12.98 -2.71 -19.03
C PRO A 3 12.05 -3.86 -18.66
N PHE A 4 12.09 -4.28 -17.40
CA PHE A 4 11.22 -5.31 -16.87
C PHE A 4 9.82 -4.70 -16.68
N HIS A 5 9.01 -4.76 -17.73
CA HIS A 5 7.63 -4.30 -17.69
C HIS A 5 6.84 -5.28 -16.82
N TYR A 6 6.56 -4.88 -15.58
CA TYR A 6 5.70 -5.67 -14.70
C TYR A 6 4.29 -5.72 -15.29
N LYS A 7 3.94 -6.86 -15.92
CA LYS A 7 2.56 -7.13 -16.35
C LYS A 7 1.77 -7.65 -15.16
N HIS A 8 0.98 -6.77 -14.54
CA HIS A 8 0.05 -7.17 -13.49
C HIS A 8 -0.96 -8.20 -14.04
N LYS A 9 -1.23 -9.30 -13.32
CA LYS A 9 -2.10 -10.41 -13.80
C LYS A 9 -3.55 -9.99 -14.12
N GLN A 10 -4.02 -8.88 -13.53
CA GLN A 10 -5.35 -8.34 -13.75
C GLN A 10 -5.28 -7.03 -14.54
N LYS A 11 -5.91 -6.99 -15.71
CA LYS A 11 -5.99 -5.82 -16.60
C LYS A 11 -6.69 -4.61 -15.96
N ASN A 12 -7.53 -4.85 -14.95
CA ASN A 12 -8.35 -3.84 -14.27
C ASN A 12 -7.83 -3.46 -12.87
N PHE A 13 -6.61 -3.84 -12.51
CA PHE A 13 -6.06 -3.49 -11.20
C PHE A 13 -5.69 -2.00 -11.16
N LYS A 14 -6.56 -1.17 -10.57
CA LYS A 14 -6.18 0.18 -10.14
C LYS A 14 -5.47 0.07 -8.79
N PRO A 15 -4.18 0.41 -8.69
CA PRO A 15 -3.48 0.36 -7.41
C PRO A 15 -4.15 1.35 -6.44
N LYS A 16 -4.49 0.88 -5.23
CA LYS A 16 -5.14 1.69 -4.16
C LYS A 16 -4.19 2.69 -3.48
N VAL A 17 -2.92 2.68 -3.89
CA VAL A 17 -1.80 3.49 -3.43
C VAL A 17 -1.00 3.83 -4.68
N GLU A 18 -0.59 5.08 -4.86
CA GLU A 18 0.32 5.45 -5.96
C GLU A 18 1.67 4.75 -5.72
N THR A 19 1.87 3.65 -6.43
CA THR A 19 3.13 2.91 -6.38
C THR A 19 3.95 3.27 -7.60
N GLU A 20 4.90 4.20 -7.42
CA GLU A 20 5.91 4.47 -8.43
C GLU A 20 6.93 3.33 -8.46
N CYS A 21 7.35 2.93 -9.65
CA CYS A 21 8.36 1.90 -9.85
C CYS A 21 9.72 2.56 -10.06
N ILE A 22 10.69 2.23 -9.21
CA ILE A 22 12.08 2.69 -9.35
C ILE A 22 12.90 1.56 -9.96
N LEU A 23 13.60 1.84 -11.06
CA LEU A 23 14.54 0.90 -11.66
C LEU A 23 15.88 1.00 -10.93
N PHE A 24 16.37 -0.14 -10.46
CA PHE A 24 17.69 -0.28 -9.85
C PHE A 24 18.58 -1.16 -10.72
N GLU A 25 19.89 -0.92 -10.65
CA GLU A 25 20.87 -1.85 -11.20
C GLU A 25 20.78 -3.23 -10.53
N SER A 26 21.14 -4.28 -11.28
CA SER A 26 21.04 -5.66 -10.80
C SER A 26 21.84 -5.89 -9.52
N VAL A 27 23.03 -5.29 -9.42
CA VAL A 27 23.90 -5.39 -8.24
C VAL A 27 23.22 -4.81 -7.00
N LEU A 28 22.56 -3.66 -7.11
CA LEU A 28 21.81 -3.07 -5.99
C LEU A 28 20.62 -3.92 -5.57
N LEU A 29 19.95 -4.59 -6.52
CA LEU A 29 18.86 -5.52 -6.21
C LEU A 29 19.35 -6.74 -5.43
N GLU A 30 20.53 -7.26 -5.75
CA GLU A 30 21.18 -8.35 -5.01
C GLU A 30 21.57 -7.92 -3.59
N ILE A 31 22.18 -6.74 -3.45
CA ILE A 31 22.51 -6.17 -2.13
C ILE A 31 21.24 -6.00 -1.29
N LEU A 32 20.16 -5.46 -1.83
CA LEU A 32 18.88 -5.31 -1.12
C LEU A 32 18.28 -6.67 -0.73
N LYS A 33 18.53 -7.73 -1.49
CA LYS A 33 18.09 -9.09 -1.16
C LYS A 33 18.88 -9.63 0.04
N LEU A 34 20.20 -9.47 0.06
CA LEU A 34 21.04 -9.86 1.19
C LEU A 34 20.67 -9.09 2.47
N ILE A 35 20.46 -7.78 2.36
CA ILE A 35 20.05 -6.95 3.51
C ILE A 35 18.66 -7.37 4.02
N LYS A 36 17.75 -7.76 3.11
CA LYS A 36 16.43 -8.30 3.48
C LYS A 36 16.58 -9.58 4.32
N GLU A 37 17.47 -10.48 3.93
CA GLU A 37 17.73 -11.73 4.66
C GLU A 37 18.32 -11.44 6.04
N GLN A 38 19.26 -10.50 6.16
CA GLN A 38 19.86 -10.13 7.45
C GLN A 38 18.91 -9.39 8.40
N LYS A 39 18.02 -8.53 7.87
CA LYS A 39 17.16 -7.65 8.69
C LYS A 39 15.73 -8.17 8.86
N GLU A 40 15.40 -9.31 8.25
CA GLU A 40 14.05 -9.90 8.20
C GLU A 40 12.96 -8.89 7.78
N LYS A 41 13.29 -8.02 6.81
CA LYS A 41 12.40 -6.92 6.38
C LYS A 41 12.19 -6.93 4.88
N SER A 42 11.04 -6.40 4.45
CA SER A 42 10.76 -6.25 3.02
C SER A 42 11.74 -5.26 2.37
N ARG A 43 12.02 -5.47 1.08
CA ARG A 43 12.88 -4.56 0.29
C ARG A 43 12.33 -3.13 0.30
N ALA A 44 11.01 -2.99 0.16
CA ALA A 44 10.34 -1.69 0.23
C ALA A 44 10.56 -0.99 1.58
N ALA A 45 10.43 -1.71 2.69
CA ALA A 45 10.71 -1.16 4.03
C ALA A 45 12.15 -0.69 4.20
N ILE A 46 13.11 -1.39 3.57
CA ILE A 46 14.52 -0.99 3.57
C ILE A 46 14.67 0.31 2.76
N ILE A 47 14.15 0.35 1.54
CA ILE A 47 14.23 1.50 0.63
C ILE A 47 13.58 2.75 1.25
N GLU A 48 12.34 2.63 1.75
CA GLU A 48 11.63 3.74 2.41
C GLU A 48 12.44 4.30 3.58
N ARG A 49 13.03 3.43 4.40
CA ARG A 49 13.85 3.86 5.53
C ARG A 49 15.13 4.56 5.06
N THR A 50 15.77 4.07 4.00
CA THR A 50 16.97 4.69 3.41
C THR A 50 16.65 6.08 2.86
N ILE A 51 15.52 6.24 2.14
CA ILE A 51 15.06 7.54 1.62
C ILE A 51 14.81 8.52 2.77
N ILE A 52 14.07 8.10 3.81
CA ILE A 52 13.81 8.94 4.98
C ILE A 52 15.11 9.35 5.66
N TYR A 53 16.07 8.42 5.79
CA TYR A 53 17.39 8.73 6.36
C TYR A 53 18.14 9.77 5.53
N PHE A 54 18.17 9.61 4.21
CA PHE A 54 18.82 10.54 3.31
C PHE A 54 18.19 11.95 3.39
N LEU A 55 16.86 12.03 3.39
CA LEU A 55 16.13 13.29 3.57
C LEU A 55 16.40 13.95 4.93
N GLU A 56 16.61 13.17 6.00
CA GLU A 56 17.00 13.72 7.29
C GLU A 56 18.46 14.20 7.29
N LYS A 57 19.35 13.54 6.52
CA LYS A 57 20.74 13.97 6.36
C LYS A 57 20.84 15.28 5.57
N ASP A 58 20.07 15.41 4.48
CA ASP A 58 20.02 16.62 3.64
C ASP A 58 19.59 17.88 4.41
N LYS A 59 18.84 17.70 5.51
CA LYS A 59 18.48 18.79 6.44
C LYS A 59 19.64 19.26 7.32
N GLY A 60 20.87 18.76 7.11
CA GLY A 60 22.06 19.11 7.88
C GLY A 60 22.19 18.38 9.22
N ASN A 61 21.45 17.29 9.44
CA ASN A 61 21.61 16.51 10.66
C ASN A 61 22.87 15.62 10.58
N LYS A 62 23.58 15.47 11.71
CA LYS A 62 24.65 14.47 11.86
C LYS A 62 24.11 13.06 11.63
N ASP A 63 24.97 12.15 11.19
CA ASP A 63 24.56 10.79 10.78
C ASP A 63 23.77 10.03 11.85
N GLU A 64 24.23 10.04 13.11
CA GLU A 64 23.51 9.37 14.21
C GLU A 64 22.15 9.99 14.48
N THR A 65 22.07 11.33 14.41
CA THR A 65 20.83 12.07 14.63
C THR A 65 19.83 11.80 13.51
N ALA A 66 20.29 11.80 12.25
CA ALA A 66 19.50 11.43 11.08
C ALA A 66 19.02 9.98 11.17
N TRP A 67 19.86 9.06 11.65
CA TRP A 67 19.49 7.66 11.85
C TRP A 67 18.37 7.49 12.89
N ASN A 68 18.45 8.19 14.01
CA ASN A 68 17.43 8.14 15.06
C ASN A 68 16.11 8.79 14.60
N LYS A 69 16.18 9.95 13.94
CA LYS A 69 15.00 10.63 13.38
C LYS A 69 14.31 9.80 12.30
N SER A 70 15.07 9.19 11.39
CA SER A 70 14.50 8.35 10.33
C SER A 70 13.78 7.13 10.88
N ARG A 71 14.35 6.46 11.91
CA ARG A 71 13.70 5.34 12.61
C ARG A 71 12.37 5.77 13.23
N ARG A 72 12.32 6.94 13.86
CA ARG A 72 11.09 7.49 14.46
C ARG A 72 10.05 7.84 13.40
N SER A 73 10.47 8.50 12.31
CA SER A 73 9.60 8.88 11.21
C SER A 73 8.98 7.65 10.54
N TYR A 74 9.81 6.66 10.20
CA TYR A 74 9.35 5.39 9.62
C TYR A 74 8.35 4.64 10.53
N ARG A 75 8.54 4.67 11.86
CA ARG A 75 7.54 4.08 12.78
C ARG A 75 6.20 4.82 12.75
N ARG A 76 6.21 6.13 12.54
CA ARG A 76 4.99 6.94 12.44
C ARG A 76 4.27 6.69 11.12
N THR A 77 5.01 6.59 10.00
CA THR A 77 4.42 6.26 8.69
C THR A 77 3.71 4.91 8.71
N LEU A 78 4.31 3.88 9.31
CA LEU A 78 3.66 2.57 9.49
C LEU A 78 2.32 2.66 10.26
N LYS A 79 2.27 3.44 11.34
CA LYS A 79 1.01 3.66 12.09
C LYS A 79 -0.03 4.39 11.25
N ASN A 80 0.39 5.34 10.42
CA ASN A 80 -0.51 6.08 9.55
C ASN A 80 -1.07 5.18 8.45
N TYR A 81 -0.23 4.36 7.80
CA TYR A 81 -0.67 3.36 6.82
C TYR A 81 -1.69 2.39 7.42
N GLU A 82 -1.48 1.94 8.66
CA GLU A 82 -2.45 1.07 9.34
C GLU A 82 -3.80 1.78 9.57
N LYS A 83 -3.77 3.05 9.99
CA LYS A 83 -4.99 3.86 10.18
C LYS A 83 -5.74 4.05 8.86
N GLU A 84 -5.04 4.42 7.80
CA GLU A 84 -5.62 4.60 6.47
C GLU A 84 -6.19 3.30 5.89
N ALA A 85 -5.51 2.17 6.09
CA ALA A 85 -6.01 0.88 5.67
C ALA A 85 -7.31 0.50 6.42
N LYS A 86 -7.36 0.77 7.74
CA LYS A 86 -8.56 0.56 8.57
C LYS A 86 -9.73 1.43 8.10
N THR A 87 -9.50 2.71 7.82
CA THR A 87 -10.57 3.61 7.33
C THR A 87 -11.06 3.18 5.95
N LYS A 88 -10.15 2.93 5.00
CA LYS A 88 -10.50 2.42 3.65
C LYS A 88 -11.33 1.12 3.72
N ARG A 89 -10.99 0.19 4.62
CA ARG A 89 -11.75 -1.05 4.82
C ARG A 89 -13.16 -0.79 5.34
N LYS A 90 -13.34 0.11 6.32
CA LYS A 90 -14.65 0.49 6.84
C LYS A 90 -15.52 1.13 5.76
N HIS A 91 -14.96 2.05 4.97
CA HIS A 91 -15.68 2.66 3.84
C HIS A 91 -16.14 1.61 2.82
N LEU A 92 -15.27 0.65 2.47
CA LEU A 92 -15.61 -0.41 1.53
C LEU A 92 -16.71 -1.33 2.07
N GLN A 93 -16.67 -1.69 3.35
CA GLN A 93 -17.74 -2.48 3.98
C GLN A 93 -19.07 -1.73 4.01
N LYS A 94 -19.05 -0.43 4.30
CA LYS A 94 -20.26 0.41 4.25
C LYS A 94 -20.83 0.46 2.84
N ALA A 95 -20.00 0.70 1.83
CA ALA A 95 -20.42 0.72 0.43
C ALA A 95 -21.04 -0.61 -0.02
N LYS A 96 -20.49 -1.75 0.42
CA LYS A 96 -21.08 -3.07 0.16
C LYS A 96 -22.47 -3.23 0.77
N LYS A 97 -22.62 -2.88 2.06
CA LYS A 97 -23.92 -2.94 2.74
C LYS A 97 -24.96 -2.02 2.09
N ASP A 98 -24.55 -0.83 1.67
CA ASP A 98 -25.44 0.11 1.00
C ASP A 98 -25.86 -0.39 -0.39
N ALA A 99 -24.97 -1.08 -1.12
CA ALA A 99 -25.30 -1.75 -2.38
C ALA A 99 -26.29 -2.92 -2.18
N GLU A 100 -26.05 -3.80 -1.21
CA GLU A 100 -26.95 -4.91 -0.85
C GLU A 100 -28.35 -4.42 -0.49
N LYS A 101 -28.45 -3.34 0.29
CA LYS A 101 -29.75 -2.71 0.62
C LYS A 101 -30.48 -2.20 -0.61
N LYS A 102 -29.76 -1.56 -1.55
CA LYS A 102 -30.34 -1.07 -2.81
C LYS A 102 -30.82 -2.23 -3.68
N GLU A 103 -30.04 -3.29 -3.80
CA GLU A 103 -30.43 -4.50 -4.54
C GLU A 103 -31.69 -5.13 -3.94
N LEU A 104 -31.75 -5.31 -2.62
CA LEU A 104 -32.95 -5.83 -1.94
C LEU A 104 -34.17 -4.93 -2.14
N HIS A 105 -34.00 -3.61 -2.06
CA HIS A 105 -35.09 -2.67 -2.31
C HIS A 105 -35.60 -2.75 -3.76
N ILE A 106 -34.70 -2.85 -4.74
CA ILE A 106 -35.06 -3.04 -6.15
C ILE A 106 -35.80 -4.38 -6.34
N CYS A 107 -35.32 -5.47 -5.73
CA CYS A 107 -35.99 -6.76 -5.79
C CYS A 107 -37.40 -6.74 -5.17
N LYS A 108 -37.57 -6.08 -4.03
CA LYS A 108 -38.88 -5.95 -3.35
C LYS A 108 -39.87 -5.05 -4.10
N ASN A 109 -39.39 -3.97 -4.71
CA ASN A 109 -40.22 -3.00 -5.44
C ASN A 109 -40.33 -3.31 -6.94
N SER A 110 -39.81 -4.44 -7.42
CA SER A 110 -40.01 -4.82 -8.82
C SER A 110 -41.47 -5.20 -9.04
N SER A 111 -42.04 -4.87 -10.19
CA SER A 111 -43.41 -5.24 -10.57
C SER A 111 -43.66 -6.75 -10.59
N PHE A 112 -42.60 -7.57 -10.60
CA PHE A 112 -42.68 -9.03 -10.50
C PHE A 112 -42.36 -9.58 -9.09
N SER A 113 -42.18 -8.72 -8.08
CA SER A 113 -41.86 -9.17 -6.71
C SER A 113 -42.97 -10.03 -6.11
N TYR A 114 -44.23 -9.74 -6.44
CA TYR A 114 -45.41 -10.53 -6.07
C TYR A 114 -45.38 -11.98 -6.59
N PHE A 115 -44.67 -12.25 -7.70
CA PHE A 115 -44.55 -13.59 -8.28
C PHE A 115 -43.33 -14.37 -7.76
N ARG A 116 -42.43 -13.70 -7.04
CA ARG A 116 -41.31 -14.33 -6.32
C ARG A 116 -41.73 -14.48 -4.86
N GLY A 117 -42.68 -15.37 -4.59
CA GLY A 117 -43.05 -15.74 -3.22
C GLY A 117 -41.84 -16.29 -2.45
N ASP A 118 -41.82 -16.04 -1.14
CA ASP A 118 -40.86 -16.62 -0.18
C ASP A 118 -40.89 -18.16 -0.17
#